data_AF-A0A800ACP9-F1
#
_entry.id   AF-A0A800ACP9-F1
#
_cell.length_a   1.000
_cell.length_b   1.000
_cell.length_c   1.000
_cell.angle_alpha   90.00
_cell.angle_beta   90.00
_cell.angle_gamma   90.00
#
_symmetry.space_group_name_H-M   'P 1'
#
loop_
_entity.id
_entity.type
_entity.pdbx_description
1 polymer ?
#
loop_
_entity_poly.entity_id
_entity_poly.type
_entity_poly.pdbx_seq_one_letter_code
_entity_poly.pdbx_strand_id
1 'polypeptide(L)'
;MKNYVNLDIQQARVVNGQIIGEISAIDEYGNAITNISQQLFDKAEFSRGDILKIQFDNGDVIECQYSKTYSDVPVGQYVGLFGSSGFEIAINQGNCARKRNLKIHTKVTISQK
;
A
#
# COMPACT_ATOMS: atom_id res chain seq x y z
N MET A 1 -1.07 -7.18 -33.43
CA MET A 1 0.08 -6.68 -32.64
C MET A 1 -0.46 -6.08 -31.35
N LYS A 2 -0.15 -6.66 -30.19
CA LYS A 2 -0.50 -6.06 -28.90
C LYS A 2 0.57 -5.02 -28.57
N ASN A 3 0.21 -3.74 -28.63
CA ASN A 3 1.05 -2.66 -28.14
C ASN A 3 1.09 -2.77 -26.61
N TYR A 4 2.20 -3.25 -26.07
CA TYR A 4 2.44 -3.18 -24.64
C TYR A 4 2.83 -1.74 -24.30
N VAL A 5 1.94 -1.06 -23.57
CA VAL A 5 2.28 0.20 -22.92
C VAL A 5 3.35 -0.14 -21.88
N ASN A 6 4.57 0.33 -22.09
CA ASN A 6 5.60 0.29 -21.06
C ASN A 6 5.24 1.37 -20.05
N LEU A 7 4.56 0.98 -18.97
CA LEU A 7 4.38 1.86 -17.82
C LEU A 7 5.74 1.95 -17.14
N ASP A 8 6.37 3.13 -17.15
CA ASP A 8 7.56 3.46 -16.36
C ASP A 8 7.25 3.44 -14.86
N ILE A 9 6.84 2.28 -14.34
CA ILE A 9 6.62 2.05 -12.92
C ILE A 9 8.00 1.91 -12.27
N GLN A 10 8.34 2.80 -11.33
CA GLN A 10 9.57 2.62 -10.57
C GLN A 10 9.48 1.31 -9.79
N GLN A 11 10.46 0.42 -9.96
CA GLN A 11 10.48 -0.85 -9.23
C GLN A 11 10.51 -0.59 -7.72
N ALA A 12 9.55 -1.18 -7.01
CA ALA A 12 9.54 -1.16 -5.55
C ALA A 12 10.80 -1.83 -4.99
N ARG A 13 11.34 -1.29 -3.89
CA ARG A 13 12.61 -1.74 -3.32
C ARG A 13 12.67 -1.53 -1.81
N VAL A 14 13.53 -2.29 -1.15
CA VAL A 14 13.88 -2.08 0.27
C VAL A 14 15.12 -1.18 0.37
N VAL A 15 15.07 -0.16 1.22
CA VAL A 15 16.19 0.72 1.56
C VAL A 15 16.18 0.94 3.07
N ASN A 16 17.25 0.55 3.77
CA ASN A 16 17.40 0.72 5.21
C ASN A 16 16.18 0.20 6.03
N GLY A 17 15.67 -0.99 5.68
CA GLY A 17 14.49 -1.59 6.34
C GLY A 17 13.14 -0.96 5.99
N GLN A 18 13.12 0.02 5.08
CA GLN A 18 11.88 0.64 4.57
C GLN A 18 11.58 0.15 3.16
N ILE A 19 10.30 0.02 2.84
CA ILE A 19 9.87 -0.31 1.48
C ILE A 19 9.45 0.98 0.78
N ILE A 20 10.05 1.25 -0.38
CA ILE A 20 9.71 2.37 -1.26
C ILE A 20 9.02 1.80 -2.48
N GLY A 21 7.85 2.33 -2.83
CA GLY A 21 7.07 1.95 -3.99
C GLY A 21 6.11 3.06 -4.41
N GLU A 22 5.08 2.70 -5.17
CA GLU A 22 4.04 3.62 -5.61
C GLU A 22 2.68 2.92 -5.75
N ILE A 23 1.62 3.73 -5.77
CA ILE A 23 0.27 3.26 -6.11
C ILE A 23 0.23 2.93 -7.60
N SER A 24 0.00 1.66 -7.92
CA SER A 24 -0.14 1.14 -9.29
C SER A 24 -1.58 1.17 -9.78
N ALA A 25 -2.56 1.09 -8.88
CA ALA A 25 -3.97 1.16 -9.20
C ALA A 25 -4.81 1.64 -8.01
N ILE A 26 -6.02 2.13 -8.29
CA ILE A 26 -7.06 2.37 -7.30
C ILE A 26 -8.28 1.56 -7.74
N ASP A 27 -8.77 0.68 -6.88
CA ASP A 27 -9.94 -0.14 -7.20
C ASP A 27 -11.26 0.64 -7.08
N GLU A 28 -12.38 -0.02 -7.40
CA GLU A 28 -13.72 0.59 -7.37
C GLU A 28 -14.18 0.99 -5.95
N TYR A 29 -13.62 0.38 -4.90
CA TYR A 29 -13.92 0.69 -3.50
C TYR A 29 -13.06 1.85 -2.97
N GLY A 30 -11.96 2.16 -3.66
CA GLY A 30 -10.99 3.20 -3.30
C GLY A 30 -9.84 2.70 -2.46
N ASN A 31 -9.52 1.40 -2.52
CA ASN A 31 -8.28 0.87 -1.98
C ASN A 31 -7.12 1.29 -2.91
N ALA A 32 -6.02 1.72 -2.30
CA ALA A 32 -4.80 2.05 -3.03
C ALA A 32 -3.95 0.78 -3.18
N ILE A 33 -3.92 0.21 -4.38
CA ILE A 33 -3.11 -0.96 -4.71
C ILE A 33 -1.72 -0.46 -5.10
N THR A 34 -0.70 -0.99 -4.44
CA THR A 34 0.70 -0.62 -4.69
C THR A 34 1.40 -1.65 -5.58
N ASN A 35 2.53 -1.26 -6.16
CA ASN A 35 3.43 -2.19 -6.86
C ASN A 35 4.34 -2.99 -5.91
N ILE A 36 4.07 -2.97 -4.61
CA ILE A 36 4.89 -3.63 -3.59
C ILE A 36 4.48 -5.10 -3.48
N SER A 37 5.46 -5.99 -3.58
CA SER A 37 5.26 -7.44 -3.46
C SER A 37 5.50 -7.95 -2.04
N GLN A 38 4.96 -9.13 -1.75
CA GLN A 38 5.14 -9.78 -0.45
C GLN A 38 6.61 -10.10 -0.15
N GLN A 39 7.41 -10.40 -1.18
CA GLN A 39 8.85 -10.62 -1.03
C GLN A 39 9.58 -9.39 -0.47
N LEU A 40 9.09 -8.16 -0.72
CA LEU A 40 9.67 -6.95 -0.15
C LEU A 40 9.30 -6.80 1.33
N PHE A 41 8.12 -7.25 1.74
CA PHE A 41 7.74 -7.35 3.16
C PHE A 41 8.61 -8.36 3.89
N ASP A 42 8.85 -9.53 3.30
CA ASP A 42 9.72 -10.56 3.87
C ASP A 42 11.16 -10.02 4.03
N LYS A 43 11.68 -9.31 3.01
CA LYS A 43 13.01 -8.66 3.06
C LYS A 43 13.12 -7.52 4.07
N ALA A 44 12.01 -6.83 4.34
CA ALA A 44 11.94 -5.77 5.34
C ALA A 44 11.58 -6.30 6.74
N GLU A 45 11.45 -7.62 6.90
CA GLU A 45 11.13 -8.31 8.16
C GLU A 45 9.79 -7.87 8.77
N PHE A 46 8.82 -7.46 7.94
CA PHE A 46 7.48 -7.09 8.40
C PHE A 46 6.60 -8.31 8.62
N SER A 47 5.91 -8.36 9.75
CA SER A 47 5.07 -9.47 10.19
C SER A 47 3.60 -9.09 10.32
N ARG A 48 2.69 -10.04 10.11
CA ARG A 48 1.25 -9.80 10.30
C ARG A 48 1.00 -9.36 11.76
N GLY A 49 0.18 -8.34 11.92
CA GLY A 49 -0.07 -7.70 13.21
C GLY A 49 0.78 -6.44 13.45
N ASP A 50 1.87 -6.25 12.71
CA ASP A 50 2.69 -5.05 12.79
C ASP A 50 1.86 -3.79 12.49
N ILE A 51 2.18 -2.72 13.21
CA ILE A 51 1.70 -1.38 12.85
C ILE A 51 2.70 -0.77 11.89
N LEU A 52 2.24 -0.55 10.66
CA LEU A 52 3.02 0.09 9.62
C LEU A 52 2.75 1.58 9.66
N LYS A 53 3.82 2.36 9.53
CA LYS A 53 3.75 3.77 9.17
C LYS A 53 3.85 3.88 7.65
N ILE A 54 2.87 4.52 7.03
CA ILE A 54 2.85 4.76 5.59
C ILE A 54 2.91 6.26 5.35
N GLN A 55 3.96 6.69 4.64
CA GLN A 55 4.14 8.06 4.20
C GLN A 55 3.90 8.17 2.69
N PHE A 56 3.09 9.14 2.30
CA PHE A 56 2.80 9.47 0.91
C PHE A 56 3.60 10.69 0.47
N ASP A 57 3.87 10.84 -0.83
CA ASP A 57 4.59 12.01 -1.37
C ASP A 57 3.84 13.34 -1.29
N ASN A 58 2.53 13.31 -1.04
CA ASN A 58 1.73 14.50 -0.75
C ASN A 58 1.92 15.02 0.69
N GLY A 59 2.76 14.37 1.50
CA GLY A 59 3.05 14.74 2.88
C GLY A 59 2.15 14.08 3.92
N ASP A 60 1.07 13.40 3.52
CA ASP A 60 0.22 12.66 4.45
C ASP A 60 0.96 11.44 5.02
N VAL A 61 0.67 11.15 6.28
CA VAL A 61 1.14 9.96 6.98
C VAL A 61 -0.05 9.29 7.64
N ILE A 62 -0.12 7.96 7.52
CA ILE A 62 -1.07 7.12 8.24
C ILE A 62 -0.36 6.01 8.99
N GLU A 63 -1.06 5.45 9.96
CA GLU A 63 -0.72 4.18 10.57
C GLU A 63 -1.79 3.16 10.21
N CYS A 64 -1.38 1.95 9.86
CA CYS A 64 -2.30 0.85 9.58
C CYS A 64 -1.75 -0.47 10.09
N GLN A 65 -2.63 -1.39 10.49
CA GLN A 65 -2.21 -2.75 10.82
C GLN A 65 -1.95 -3.55 9.54
N TYR A 66 -0.85 -4.31 9.52
CA TYR A 66 -0.59 -5.31 8.49
C TYR A 66 -1.42 -6.57 8.76
N SER A 67 -2.55 -6.71 8.07
CA SER A 67 -3.58 -7.70 8.37
C SER A 67 -3.81 -8.67 7.22
N LYS A 68 -4.49 -9.80 7.48
CA LYS A 68 -4.84 -10.77 6.44
C LYS A 68 -6.14 -10.39 5.73
N THR A 69 -7.07 -9.78 6.45
CA THR A 69 -8.39 -9.39 5.93
C THR A 69 -8.77 -7.98 6.37
N TYR A 70 -9.74 -7.37 5.68
CA TYR A 70 -10.27 -6.06 6.10
C TYR A 70 -10.91 -6.09 7.49
N SER A 71 -11.52 -7.23 7.88
CA SER A 71 -12.20 -7.42 9.17
C SER A 71 -11.28 -7.55 10.37
N ASP A 72 -9.97 -7.63 10.17
CA ASP A 72 -8.99 -7.70 11.26
C ASP A 72 -8.86 -6.36 12.01
N VAL A 73 -9.41 -5.27 11.46
CA VAL A 73 -9.51 -3.96 12.11
C VAL A 73 -10.97 -3.48 12.18
N PRO A 74 -11.34 -2.60 13.13
CA PRO A 74 -12.68 -2.00 13.16
C PRO A 74 -13.03 -1.21 11.90
N VAL A 75 -14.33 -1.10 11.62
CA VAL A 75 -14.84 -0.24 10.54
C VAL A 75 -14.32 1.19 10.67
N GLY A 76 -13.87 1.77 9.55
CA GLY A 76 -13.30 3.11 9.48
C GLY A 76 -11.81 3.22 9.81
N GLN A 77 -11.17 2.14 10.27
CA GLN A 77 -9.72 2.07 10.53
C GLN A 77 -8.94 1.68 9.28
N TYR A 78 -7.68 2.12 9.21
CA TYR A 78 -6.77 1.76 8.12
C TYR A 78 -6.27 0.33 8.26
N VAL A 79 -6.14 -0.34 7.14
CA VAL A 79 -5.62 -1.70 7.03
C VAL A 79 -4.68 -1.81 5.84
N GLY A 80 -3.56 -2.48 6.05
CA GLY A 80 -2.64 -2.88 5.00
C GLY A 80 -2.73 -4.40 4.79
N LEU A 81 -3.00 -4.87 3.59
CA LEU A 81 -3.10 -6.31 3.31
C LEU A 81 -2.64 -6.66 1.90
N PHE A 82 -2.40 -7.95 1.64
CA PHE A 82 -2.09 -8.40 0.28
C PHE A 82 -3.36 -8.90 -0.37
N GLY A 83 -3.77 -8.24 -1.45
CA GLY A 83 -4.81 -8.70 -2.36
C GLY A 83 -4.24 -9.51 -3.51
N SER A 84 -5.06 -9.76 -4.53
CA SER A 84 -4.66 -10.50 -5.73
C SER A 84 -3.64 -9.75 -6.60
N SER A 85 -3.59 -8.42 -6.47
CA SER A 85 -2.85 -7.53 -7.38
C SER A 85 -1.68 -6.78 -6.72
N GLY A 86 -1.44 -7.00 -5.43
CA GLY A 86 -0.36 -6.34 -4.69
C GLY A 86 -0.72 -6.02 -3.25
N PHE A 87 0.14 -5.25 -2.58
CA PHE A 87 -0.16 -4.71 -1.26
C PHE A 87 -1.15 -3.55 -1.38
N GLU A 88 -2.27 -3.65 -0.66
CA GLU A 88 -3.36 -2.70 -0.62
C GLU A 88 -3.30 -1.86 0.66
N ILE A 89 -3.48 -0.55 0.49
CA ILE A 89 -3.69 0.40 1.57
C ILE A 89 -5.17 0.79 1.54
N ALA A 90 -5.90 0.38 2.56
CA ALA A 90 -7.35 0.42 2.59
C ALA A 90 -7.89 1.02 3.89
N ILE A 91 -9.19 1.27 3.91
CA ILE A 91 -9.95 1.55 5.13
C ILE A 91 -11.05 0.50 5.19
N ASN A 92 -11.19 -0.20 6.32
CA ASN A 92 -12.26 -1.18 6.45
C ASN A 92 -13.63 -0.48 6.29
N GLN A 93 -14.37 -0.86 5.24
CA GLN A 93 -15.61 -0.20 4.79
C GLN A 93 -15.47 1.31 4.57
N GLY A 94 -14.36 1.75 3.99
CA GLY A 94 -14.13 3.15 3.64
C GLY A 94 -13.31 3.31 2.37
N ASN A 95 -13.29 4.53 1.83
CA ASN A 95 -12.56 4.86 0.61
C ASN A 95 -11.24 5.56 0.97
N CYS A 96 -10.12 4.83 0.92
CA CYS A 96 -8.81 5.33 1.31
C CYS A 96 -8.32 6.42 0.37
N ALA A 97 -8.39 6.17 -0.94
CA ALA A 97 -7.89 7.07 -1.96
C ALA A 97 -8.57 8.45 -1.90
N ARG A 98 -9.89 8.51 -1.74
CA ARG A 98 -10.63 9.75 -1.57
C ARG A 98 -10.27 10.46 -0.27
N LYS A 99 -10.18 9.73 0.85
CA LYS A 99 -9.88 10.32 2.16
C LYS A 99 -8.48 10.95 2.23
N ARG A 100 -7.53 10.40 1.47
CA ARG A 100 -6.12 10.82 1.46
C ARG A 100 -5.67 11.49 0.16
N ASN A 101 -6.61 11.79 -0.74
CA ASN A 101 -6.36 12.40 -2.05
C ASN A 101 -5.24 11.67 -2.84
N LEU A 102 -5.29 10.34 -2.84
CA LEU A 102 -4.29 9.49 -3.49
C LEU A 102 -4.59 9.32 -4.97
N LYS A 103 -3.54 9.17 -5.77
CA LYS A 103 -3.62 8.94 -7.21
C LYS A 103 -2.64 7.83 -7.61
N ILE A 104 -2.83 7.28 -8.81
CA ILE A 104 -1.83 6.41 -9.43
C ILE A 104 -0.51 7.18 -9.52
N HIS A 105 0.61 6.49 -9.28
CA HIS A 105 1.97 7.02 -9.17
C HIS A 105 2.26 7.89 -7.94
N THR A 106 1.32 8.04 -6.99
CA THR A 106 1.66 8.54 -5.66
C THR A 106 2.69 7.61 -5.03
N LYS A 107 3.86 8.15 -4.69
CA LYS A 107 4.92 7.39 -4.03
C LYS A 107 4.55 7.08 -2.60
N VAL A 108 4.91 5.88 -2.16
CA VAL A 108 4.69 5.39 -0.81
C VAL A 108 6.01 4.94 -0.19
N THR A 109 6.21 5.27 1.07
CA THR A 109 7.28 4.70 1.92
C THR A 109 6.63 4.02 3.11
N ILE A 110 6.94 2.75 3.31
CA ILE A 110 6.43 1.92 4.40
C ILE A 110 7.57 1.61 5.35
N SER A 111 7.36 1.85 6.64
CA SER A 111 8.27 1.46 7.72
C SER A 111 7.49 0.83 8.87
N GLN A 112 8.19 0.09 9.74
CA GLN A 112 7.66 -0.20 11.08
C GLN A 112 7.48 1.10 11.87
N LYS A 113 6.50 1.10 12.76
CA LYS A 113 6.29 2.17 13.74
C LYS A 113 7.28 2.06 14.89
#